data_AF-A0A944T1X8-F1
#
_entry.id   AF-A0A944T1X8-F1
#
_cell.length_a   1.000
_cell.length_b   1.000
_cell.length_c   1.000
_cell.angle_alpha   90.00
_cell.angle_beta   90.00
_cell.angle_gamma   90.00
#
_symmetry.space_group_name_H-M   'P 1'
#
loop_
_entity.id
_entity.type
_entity.pdbx_description
1 polymer ?
#
loop_
_entity_poly.entity_id
_entity_poly.type
_entity_poly.pdbx_seq_one_letter_code
_entity_poly.pdbx_strand_id
1 'polypeptide(L)'
;MEIKKTIPLFLLFFLSQVIMGQTNNSLFDDISSDQKNQELLPSSMIFTQRLLWGEKGLMRSTKVLPLNLENREKELKIRRKMLLAHQVIGYATLAGMIAQGVLGTKLYNGQYRYKDTHELIGNITTASYFTGAGLSLFAPPPLISNKNKGLTSIKAHKWLATVHFSAMIATNLLAESEKKYHRTAAFTLFGSYALAVVSFKF
;
A
#
# COMPACT_ATOMS: atom_id res chain seq x y z
N MET A 1 20.96 -27.01 20.66
CA MET A 1 19.50 -26.79 20.61
C MET A 1 19.18 -26.21 19.25
N GLU A 2 18.64 -27.04 18.36
CA GLU A 2 18.43 -26.71 16.95
C GLU A 2 17.37 -25.62 16.76
N ILE A 3 17.76 -24.51 16.14
CA ILE A 3 16.82 -23.50 15.67
C ILE A 3 16.22 -24.06 14.37
N LYS A 4 15.04 -24.66 14.45
CA LYS A 4 14.22 -24.97 13.27
C LYS A 4 13.92 -23.66 12.54
N LYS A 5 14.67 -23.40 11.46
CA LYS A 5 14.41 -22.35 10.47
C LYS A 5 13.19 -22.74 9.63
N THR A 6 11.99 -22.59 10.17
CA THR A 6 10.74 -22.81 9.42
C THR A 6 9.94 -21.53 9.27
N ILE A 7 10.59 -20.46 8.81
CA ILE A 7 9.92 -19.31 8.18
C ILE A 7 10.93 -18.84 7.11
N PRO A 8 10.68 -19.05 5.80
CA PRO A 8 9.71 -18.20 5.10
C PRO A 8 9.17 -18.79 3.77
N LEU A 9 8.22 -19.74 3.79
CA LEU A 9 7.48 -20.04 2.54
C LEU A 9 6.39 -18.98 2.29
N PHE A 10 5.86 -18.38 3.36
CA PHE A 10 4.83 -17.34 3.29
C PHE A 10 5.38 -15.99 2.78
N LEU A 11 6.66 -15.68 3.06
CA LEU A 11 7.32 -14.45 2.60
C LEU A 11 7.68 -14.52 1.10
N LEU A 12 7.96 -15.71 0.57
CA LEU A 12 8.22 -15.92 -0.87
C LEU A 12 6.95 -15.76 -1.71
N PHE A 13 5.77 -16.06 -1.15
CA PHE A 13 4.48 -15.94 -1.86
C PHE A 13 4.07 -14.47 -2.13
N PHE A 14 4.53 -13.53 -1.29
CA PHE A 14 4.34 -12.10 -1.54
C PHE A 14 5.33 -11.53 -2.57
N LEU A 15 6.52 -12.14 -2.71
CA LEU A 15 7.52 -11.72 -3.70
C LEU A 15 7.16 -12.13 -5.14
N SER A 16 6.35 -13.18 -5.33
CA SER A 16 6.01 -13.72 -6.65
C SER A 16 4.82 -13.05 -7.34
N GLN A 17 4.23 -12.00 -6.74
CA GLN A 17 3.18 -11.22 -7.40
C GLN A 17 3.80 -10.41 -8.55
N VAL A 18 3.70 -10.97 -9.76
CA VAL A 18 4.14 -10.36 -11.03
C VAL A 18 3.67 -8.90 -11.10
N ILE A 19 4.65 -8.02 -11.32
CA ILE A 19 4.53 -6.56 -11.32
C ILE A 19 3.68 -6.11 -12.52
N MET A 20 2.36 -6.07 -12.35
CA MET A 20 1.46 -5.33 -13.23
C MET A 20 1.24 -3.92 -12.66
N GLY A 21 2.05 -2.96 -13.11
CA GLY A 21 1.90 -1.54 -12.80
C GLY A 21 0.58 -1.00 -13.37
N GLN A 22 -0.22 -0.32 -12.55
CA GLN A 22 -1.42 0.41 -13.00
C GLN A 22 -1.01 1.87 -13.21
N THR A 23 -1.45 2.51 -14.27
CA THR A 23 -1.31 3.96 -14.47
C THR A 23 -2.70 4.57 -14.39
N ASN A 24 -2.84 5.68 -13.67
CA ASN A 24 -4.05 6.50 -13.70
C ASN A 24 -3.77 7.64 -14.68
N ASN A 25 -3.90 7.41 -15.99
CA ASN A 25 -4.05 8.54 -16.89
C ASN A 25 -5.45 9.11 -16.66
N SER A 26 -5.55 10.44 -16.71
CA SER A 26 -6.80 11.17 -16.59
C SER A 26 -7.83 10.57 -17.55
N LEU A 27 -9.04 10.31 -17.03
CA LEU A 27 -10.19 9.89 -17.82
C LEU A 27 -10.40 10.77 -19.06
N PHE A 28 -9.96 12.04 -19.00
CA PHE A 28 -10.12 13.00 -20.09
C PHE A 28 -9.07 12.90 -21.22
N ASP A 29 -7.90 12.31 -20.98
CA ASP A 29 -6.86 12.21 -22.02
C ASP A 29 -7.23 11.14 -23.08
N ASP A 30 -7.97 10.10 -22.68
CA ASP A 30 -8.35 8.96 -23.53
C ASP A 30 -9.75 9.12 -24.19
N ILE A 31 -10.52 10.19 -23.91
CA ILE A 31 -11.83 10.44 -24.55
C ILE A 31 -11.67 10.81 -26.04
N SER A 32 -10.45 11.12 -26.49
CA SER A 32 -10.17 11.60 -27.85
C SER A 32 -10.05 10.50 -28.91
N SER A 33 -10.19 9.21 -28.58
CA SER A 33 -10.07 8.11 -29.55
C SER A 33 -11.24 7.13 -29.47
N ASP A 34 -12.08 7.13 -30.52
CA ASP A 34 -13.07 6.15 -30.98
C ASP A 34 -13.84 5.30 -29.95
N GLN A 35 -15.18 5.48 -29.95
CA GLN A 35 -16.18 4.62 -29.33
C GLN A 35 -16.13 3.18 -29.88
N LYS A 36 -15.21 2.37 -29.38
CA LYS A 36 -15.21 0.91 -29.57
C LYS A 36 -15.39 0.26 -28.20
N ASN A 37 -16.52 -0.43 -27.99
CA ASN A 37 -16.90 -1.24 -26.82
C ASN A 37 -15.87 -1.22 -25.67
N GLN A 38 -15.89 -0.16 -24.85
CA GLN A 38 -14.95 -0.06 -23.73
C GLN A 38 -15.32 -1.09 -22.67
N GLU A 39 -14.39 -2.01 -22.38
CA GLU A 39 -14.53 -2.94 -21.27
C GLU A 39 -14.69 -2.16 -19.96
N LEU A 40 -15.72 -2.49 -19.17
CA LEU A 40 -15.99 -1.79 -17.91
C LEU A 40 -14.94 -2.10 -16.83
N LEU A 41 -14.24 -3.22 -16.95
CA LEU A 41 -13.20 -3.65 -16.01
C LEU A 41 -11.86 -3.76 -16.74
N PRO A 42 -10.74 -3.52 -16.05
CA PRO A 42 -9.44 -3.64 -16.68
C PRO A 42 -9.05 -5.10 -16.86
N SER A 43 -8.25 -5.38 -17.89
CA SER A 43 -7.71 -6.72 -18.18
C SER A 43 -6.92 -7.36 -17.03
N SER A 44 -6.39 -6.56 -16.09
CA SER A 44 -5.61 -7.03 -14.96
C SER A 44 -5.98 -6.37 -13.63
N MET A 45 -6.20 -7.18 -12.61
CA MET A 45 -6.51 -6.77 -11.23
C MET A 45 -5.65 -7.57 -10.24
N ILE A 46 -5.25 -6.91 -9.14
CA ILE A 46 -4.64 -7.59 -7.99
C ILE A 46 -5.69 -8.45 -7.26
N PHE A 47 -5.25 -9.36 -6.39
CA PHE A 47 -6.12 -10.32 -5.72
C PHE A 47 -7.32 -9.67 -4.99
N THR A 48 -7.06 -8.68 -4.13
CA THR A 48 -8.09 -7.95 -3.37
C THR A 48 -9.09 -7.24 -4.29
N GLN A 49 -8.59 -6.61 -5.36
CA GLN A 49 -9.43 -5.99 -6.37
C GLN A 49 -10.33 -7.00 -7.07
N ARG A 50 -9.79 -8.15 -7.47
CA ARG A 50 -10.55 -9.21 -8.14
C ARG A 50 -11.60 -9.82 -7.21
N LEU A 51 -11.25 -10.04 -5.94
CA LEU A 51 -12.13 -10.63 -4.93
C LEU A 51 -13.33 -9.73 -4.62
N LEU A 52 -13.13 -8.43 -4.48
CA LEU A 52 -14.22 -7.49 -4.17
C LEU A 52 -14.92 -6.98 -5.43
N TRP A 53 -14.13 -6.60 -6.43
CA TRP A 53 -14.53 -5.78 -7.57
C TRP A 53 -14.28 -6.44 -8.94
N GLY A 54 -13.99 -7.74 -9.03
CA GLY A 54 -13.98 -8.46 -10.32
C GLY A 54 -15.38 -8.92 -10.74
N GLU A 55 -15.56 -9.42 -11.97
CA GLU A 55 -16.86 -9.87 -12.50
C GLU A 55 -17.63 -10.82 -11.58
N LYS A 56 -16.92 -11.71 -10.89
CA LYS A 56 -17.45 -12.66 -9.89
C LYS A 56 -17.15 -12.24 -8.44
N GLY A 57 -16.70 -11.01 -8.24
CA GLY A 57 -16.34 -10.46 -6.93
C GLY A 57 -17.55 -10.11 -6.07
N LEU A 58 -17.31 -9.89 -4.79
CA LEU A 58 -18.35 -9.71 -3.76
C LEU A 58 -19.40 -8.67 -4.14
N MET A 59 -19.00 -7.52 -4.69
CA MET A 59 -19.94 -6.43 -5.01
C MET A 59 -20.95 -6.83 -6.09
N ARG A 60 -20.60 -7.79 -6.96
CA ARG A 60 -21.46 -8.29 -8.04
C ARG A 60 -22.24 -9.52 -7.62
N SER A 61 -21.60 -10.45 -6.92
CA SER A 61 -22.27 -11.67 -6.45
C SER A 61 -23.39 -11.37 -5.46
N THR A 62 -23.22 -10.33 -4.64
CA THR A 62 -24.25 -9.84 -3.69
C THR A 62 -25.27 -8.87 -4.31
N LYS A 63 -25.12 -8.54 -5.61
CA LYS A 63 -25.95 -7.57 -6.33
C LYS A 63 -25.96 -6.15 -5.75
N VAL A 64 -24.97 -5.79 -4.93
CA VAL A 64 -24.84 -4.44 -4.34
C VAL A 64 -24.46 -3.41 -5.40
N LEU A 65 -23.51 -3.74 -6.28
CA LEU A 65 -23.12 -2.92 -7.43
C LEU A 65 -23.03 -3.82 -8.68
N PRO A 66 -24.16 -4.10 -9.35
CA PRO A 66 -24.16 -4.80 -10.63
C PRO A 66 -23.28 -4.09 -11.67
N LEU A 67 -22.61 -4.87 -12.53
CA LEU A 67 -21.67 -4.32 -13.49
C LEU A 67 -22.42 -3.65 -14.67
N ASN A 68 -22.50 -2.32 -14.62
CA ASN A 68 -23.00 -1.46 -15.68
C ASN A 68 -22.27 -0.11 -15.65
N LEU A 69 -22.51 0.76 -16.63
CA LEU A 69 -21.83 2.06 -16.75
C LEU A 69 -22.03 2.95 -15.52
N GLU A 70 -23.27 3.07 -15.03
CA GLU A 70 -23.62 3.94 -13.90
C GLU A 70 -22.89 3.51 -12.61
N ASN A 71 -22.93 2.22 -12.28
CA ASN A 71 -22.23 1.70 -11.11
C ASN A 71 -20.72 1.73 -11.28
N ARG A 72 -20.22 1.60 -12.50
CA ARG A 72 -18.79 1.74 -12.77
C ARG A 72 -18.31 3.16 -12.49
N GLU A 73 -19.09 4.18 -12.84
CA GLU A 73 -18.79 5.58 -12.48
C GLU A 73 -18.77 5.77 -10.95
N LYS A 74 -19.74 5.19 -10.23
CA LYS A 74 -19.78 5.21 -8.76
C LYS A 74 -18.53 4.54 -8.16
N GLU A 75 -18.13 3.37 -8.66
CA GLU A 75 -16.90 2.68 -8.23
C GLU A 75 -15.66 3.57 -8.45
N LEU A 76 -15.57 4.32 -9.54
CA LEU A 76 -14.43 5.22 -9.79
C LEU A 76 -14.42 6.42 -8.84
N LYS A 77 -15.59 6.96 -8.49
CA LYS A 77 -15.71 7.99 -7.44
C LYS A 77 -15.25 7.44 -6.09
N ILE A 78 -15.63 6.20 -5.75
CA ILE A 78 -15.15 5.50 -4.54
C ILE A 78 -13.63 5.33 -4.59
N ARG A 79 -13.07 4.82 -5.70
CA ARG A 79 -11.62 4.68 -5.90
C ARG A 79 -10.90 5.99 -5.64
N ARG A 80 -11.36 7.10 -6.25
CA ARG A 80 -10.75 8.41 -6.07
C ARG A 80 -10.73 8.84 -4.60
N LYS A 81 -11.85 8.67 -3.88
CA LYS A 81 -11.93 8.99 -2.44
C LYS A 81 -11.00 8.12 -1.61
N MET A 82 -10.97 6.80 -1.86
CA MET A 82 -10.09 5.87 -1.14
C MET A 82 -8.61 6.19 -1.38
N LEU A 83 -8.22 6.49 -2.62
CA LEU A 83 -6.84 6.83 -2.95
C LEU A 83 -6.42 8.21 -2.41
N LEU A 84 -7.32 9.19 -2.39
CA LEU A 84 -7.07 10.47 -1.72
C LEU A 84 -6.88 10.26 -0.20
N ALA A 85 -7.74 9.47 0.44
CA ALA A 85 -7.60 9.14 1.84
C ALA A 85 -6.28 8.38 2.13
N HIS A 86 -5.88 7.45 1.25
CA HIS A 86 -4.59 6.77 1.31
C HIS A 86 -3.41 7.76 1.30
N GLN A 87 -3.46 8.78 0.43
CA GLN A 87 -2.43 9.82 0.36
C GLN A 87 -2.38 10.66 1.63
N VAL A 88 -3.53 11.16 2.10
CA VAL A 88 -3.61 12.00 3.31
C VAL A 88 -3.14 11.23 4.55
N ILE A 89 -3.65 10.02 4.74
CA ILE A 89 -3.20 9.14 5.83
C ILE A 89 -1.72 8.81 5.66
N GLY A 90 -1.24 8.65 4.43
CA GLY A 90 0.17 8.36 4.17
C GLY A 90 1.11 9.46 4.64
N TYR A 91 0.75 10.74 4.47
CA TYR A 91 1.50 11.85 5.06
C TYR A 91 1.47 11.86 6.59
N ALA A 92 0.31 11.55 7.19
CA ALA A 92 0.20 11.42 8.65
C ALA A 92 1.06 10.27 9.19
N THR A 93 1.06 9.12 8.51
CA THR A 93 1.91 7.97 8.81
C THR A 93 3.40 8.34 8.71
N LEU A 94 3.82 9.07 7.66
CA LEU A 94 5.19 9.53 7.53
C LEU A 94 5.62 10.42 8.71
N ALA A 95 4.76 11.35 9.13
CA ALA A 95 5.02 12.18 10.31
C ALA A 95 5.17 11.34 11.59
N GLY A 96 4.31 10.32 11.76
CA GLY A 96 4.41 9.34 12.85
C GLY A 96 5.73 8.57 12.84
N MET A 97 6.18 8.11 11.66
CA MET A 97 7.48 7.43 11.49
C MET A 97 8.67 8.34 11.86
N ILE A 98 8.62 9.63 11.48
CA ILE A 98 9.66 10.60 11.87
C ILE A 98 9.70 10.75 13.39
N ALA A 99 8.54 10.95 14.02
CA ALA A 99 8.45 11.05 15.48
C ALA A 99 8.96 9.78 16.17
N GLN A 100 8.60 8.59 15.68
CA GLN A 100 9.14 7.33 16.17
C GLN A 100 10.66 7.24 16.01
N GLY A 101 11.23 7.67 14.87
CA GLY A 101 12.67 7.66 14.64
C GLY A 101 13.43 8.54 15.65
N VAL A 102 12.89 9.73 15.94
CA VAL A 102 13.45 10.64 16.97
C VAL A 102 13.36 10.00 18.35
N LEU A 103 12.19 9.52 18.76
CA LEU A 103 11.99 8.90 20.07
C LEU A 103 12.81 7.61 20.23
N GLY A 104 12.86 6.77 19.20
CA GLY A 104 13.63 5.53 19.17
C GLY A 104 15.13 5.79 19.30
N THR A 105 15.64 6.87 18.70
CA THR A 105 17.05 7.29 18.88
C THR A 105 17.31 7.72 20.33
N LYS A 106 16.38 8.46 20.97
CA LYS A 106 16.51 8.81 22.40
C LYS A 106 16.54 7.57 23.29
N LEU A 107 15.70 6.58 23.02
CA LEU A 107 15.70 5.30 23.73
C LEU A 107 17.00 4.52 23.53
N TYR A 108 17.51 4.49 22.29
CA TYR A 108 18.79 3.85 21.99
C TYR A 108 19.95 4.49 22.77
N ASN A 109 19.88 5.79 23.02
CA ASN A 109 20.84 6.55 23.82
C ASN A 109 20.54 6.52 25.34
N GLY A 110 19.68 5.60 25.80
CA GLY A 110 19.42 5.36 27.23
C GLY A 110 18.36 6.25 27.88
N GLN A 111 17.66 7.12 27.13
CA GLN A 111 16.63 8.01 27.69
C GLN A 111 15.27 7.30 27.81
N TYR A 112 15.20 6.27 28.66
CA TYR A 112 14.03 5.38 28.80
C TYR A 112 12.73 6.07 29.24
N ARG A 113 12.77 7.30 29.73
CA ARG A 113 11.57 8.12 30.03
C ARG A 113 10.63 8.32 28.83
N TYR A 114 11.12 8.10 27.61
CA TYR A 114 10.34 8.25 26.37
C TYR A 114 9.73 6.92 25.86
N LYS A 115 9.85 5.83 26.63
CA LYS A 115 9.46 4.49 26.17
C LYS A 115 7.98 4.43 25.84
N ASP A 116 7.14 4.82 26.78
CA ASP A 116 5.69 4.78 26.62
C ASP A 116 5.22 5.68 25.47
N THR A 117 5.86 6.84 25.29
CA THR A 117 5.58 7.73 24.15
C THR A 117 5.98 7.09 22.82
N HIS A 118 7.13 6.41 22.75
CA HIS A 118 7.57 5.72 21.54
C HIS A 118 6.62 4.58 21.16
N GLU A 119 6.16 3.81 22.15
CA GLU A 119 5.20 2.71 21.96
C GLU A 119 3.83 3.23 21.53
N LEU A 120 3.30 4.27 22.18
CA LEU A 120 2.03 4.88 21.82
C LEU A 120 2.04 5.43 20.38
N ILE A 121 3.04 6.24 20.04
CA ILE A 121 3.19 6.78 18.69
C ILE A 121 3.41 5.65 17.68
N GLY A 122 4.11 4.57 18.08
CA GLY A 122 4.26 3.37 17.26
C GLY A 122 2.94 2.67 16.95
N ASN A 123 2.10 2.45 17.95
CA ASN A 123 0.80 1.83 17.75
C ASN A 123 -0.10 2.67 16.83
N ILE A 124 -0.12 3.99 17.03
CA ILE A 124 -0.86 4.92 16.16
C ILE A 124 -0.30 4.90 14.73
N THR A 125 1.03 4.92 14.58
CA THR A 125 1.70 4.89 13.27
C THR A 125 1.40 3.58 12.54
N THR A 126 1.51 2.43 13.21
CA THR A 126 1.18 1.11 12.66
C THR A 126 -0.29 1.04 12.24
N ALA A 127 -1.22 1.50 13.08
CA ALA A 127 -2.65 1.53 12.73
C ALA A 127 -2.93 2.42 11.52
N SER A 128 -2.34 3.62 11.46
CA SER A 128 -2.46 4.54 10.33
C SER A 128 -1.91 3.92 9.04
N TYR A 129 -0.74 3.26 9.13
CA TYR A 129 -0.11 2.59 8.00
C TYR A 129 -1.00 1.49 7.41
N PHE A 130 -1.53 0.59 8.24
CA PHE A 130 -2.38 -0.50 7.76
C PHE A 130 -3.73 0.00 7.26
N THR A 131 -4.27 1.07 7.85
CA THR A 131 -5.46 1.76 7.33
C THR A 131 -5.18 2.31 5.93
N GLY A 132 -4.06 3.01 5.75
CA GLY A 132 -3.61 3.50 4.45
C GLY A 132 -3.43 2.36 3.44
N ALA A 133 -2.73 1.28 3.82
CA ALA A 133 -2.54 0.12 2.96
C ALA A 133 -3.87 -0.51 2.54
N GLY A 134 -4.82 -0.64 3.46
CA GLY A 134 -6.17 -1.14 3.18
C GLY A 134 -6.91 -0.28 2.15
N LEU A 135 -6.88 1.05 2.29
CA LEU A 135 -7.49 1.96 1.33
C LEU A 135 -6.93 1.80 -0.09
N SER A 136 -5.64 1.54 -0.25
CA SER A 136 -5.03 1.31 -1.56
C SER A 136 -5.34 -0.08 -2.12
N LEU A 137 -5.19 -1.13 -1.31
CA LEU A 137 -5.36 -2.52 -1.72
C LEU A 137 -6.80 -2.89 -2.03
N PHE A 138 -7.77 -2.34 -1.29
CA PHE A 138 -9.19 -2.66 -1.45
C PHE A 138 -9.94 -1.63 -2.30
N ALA A 139 -9.28 -0.61 -2.86
CA ALA A 139 -9.93 0.33 -3.78
C ALA A 139 -10.46 -0.39 -5.04
N PRO A 140 -11.60 0.04 -5.60
CA PRO A 140 -12.07 -0.42 -6.91
C PRO A 140 -10.96 -0.30 -7.96
N PRO A 141 -10.88 -1.22 -8.94
CA PRO A 141 -9.85 -1.19 -9.96
C PRO A 141 -9.93 0.10 -10.82
N PRO A 142 -8.87 0.50 -11.53
CA PRO A 142 -8.97 1.58 -12.52
C PRO A 142 -9.82 1.15 -13.73
N LEU A 143 -10.17 2.06 -14.64
CA LEU A 143 -10.84 1.69 -15.90
C LEU A 143 -9.90 0.98 -16.86
N ILE A 144 -8.73 1.59 -17.11
CA ILE A 144 -7.77 1.09 -18.09
C ILE A 144 -6.53 0.57 -17.37
N SER A 145 -6.09 -0.64 -17.74
CA SER A 145 -4.77 -1.16 -17.36
C SER A 145 -3.74 -0.72 -18.39
N ASN A 146 -3.24 0.51 -18.31
CA ASN A 146 -2.24 0.95 -19.28
C ASN A 146 -0.88 0.26 -19.01
N LYS A 147 -0.39 -0.49 -20.00
CA LYS A 147 0.83 -1.32 -19.95
C LYS A 147 2.06 -0.56 -20.46
N ASN A 148 2.20 0.73 -20.11
CA ASN A 148 3.29 1.56 -20.61
C ASN A 148 4.67 0.90 -20.36
N LYS A 149 5.52 0.86 -21.40
CA LYS A 149 6.89 0.38 -21.31
C LYS A 149 7.75 1.47 -20.64
N GLY A 150 8.47 1.14 -19.57
CA GLY A 150 9.32 2.09 -18.81
C GLY A 150 9.04 2.15 -17.29
N LEU A 151 9.96 2.78 -16.55
CA LEU A 151 9.84 3.08 -15.11
C LEU A 151 8.88 4.28 -14.92
N THR A 152 7.70 4.03 -14.35
CA THR A 152 6.74 5.07 -14.00
C THR A 152 6.73 5.28 -12.49
N SER A 153 6.31 6.46 -12.04
CA SER A 153 6.12 6.77 -10.60
C SER A 153 5.32 5.68 -9.88
N ILE A 154 4.26 5.16 -10.49
CA ILE A 154 3.42 4.12 -9.87
C ILE A 154 4.13 2.76 -9.81
N LYS A 155 4.94 2.41 -10.82
CA LYS A 155 5.76 1.19 -10.76
C LYS A 155 6.82 1.30 -9.65
N ALA A 156 7.46 2.45 -9.53
CA ALA A 156 8.40 2.73 -8.45
C ALA A 156 7.71 2.62 -7.08
N HIS A 157 6.55 3.25 -6.90
CA HIS A 157 5.75 3.14 -5.69
C HIS A 157 5.40 1.69 -5.37
N LYS A 158 4.94 0.88 -6.34
CA LYS A 158 4.61 -0.53 -6.09
C LYS A 158 5.80 -1.35 -5.62
N TRP A 159 6.99 -1.13 -6.20
CA TRP A 159 8.21 -1.80 -5.75
C TRP A 159 8.58 -1.36 -4.33
N LEU A 160 8.58 -0.04 -4.07
CA LEU A 160 8.81 0.51 -2.74
C LEU A 160 7.75 0.04 -1.74
N ALA A 161 6.52 -0.20 -2.18
CA ALA A 161 5.43 -0.70 -1.36
C ALA A 161 5.66 -2.12 -0.87
N THR A 162 6.23 -3.00 -1.69
CA THR A 162 6.70 -4.30 -1.24
C THR A 162 7.75 -4.15 -0.13
N VAL A 163 8.74 -3.27 -0.33
CA VAL A 163 9.81 -3.06 0.65
C VAL A 163 9.29 -2.47 1.97
N HIS A 164 8.53 -1.37 1.91
CA HIS A 164 8.04 -0.70 3.12
C HIS A 164 6.98 -1.53 3.85
N PHE A 165 6.19 -2.35 3.15
CA PHE A 165 5.25 -3.27 3.80
C PHE A 165 5.95 -4.39 4.55
N SER A 166 6.94 -5.03 3.92
CA SER A 166 7.76 -6.04 4.60
C SER A 166 8.52 -5.45 5.78
N ALA A 167 9.08 -4.23 5.64
CA ALA A 167 9.79 -3.55 6.71
C ALA A 167 8.87 -3.14 7.87
N MET A 168 7.62 -2.75 7.61
CA MET A 168 6.63 -2.46 8.66
C MET A 168 6.32 -3.70 9.51
N ILE A 169 6.08 -4.83 8.85
CA ILE A 169 5.85 -6.11 9.56
C ILE A 169 7.09 -6.48 10.38
N ALA A 170 8.28 -6.42 9.78
CA ALA A 170 9.52 -6.74 10.47
C ALA A 170 9.77 -5.84 11.68
N THR A 171 9.52 -4.53 11.55
CA THR A 171 9.70 -3.56 12.64
C THR A 171 8.85 -3.91 13.86
N ASN A 172 7.58 -4.29 13.65
CA ASN A 172 6.68 -4.67 14.74
C ASN A 172 7.03 -6.05 15.34
N LEU A 173 7.36 -7.06 14.51
CA LEU A 173 7.73 -8.39 15.00
C LEU A 173 9.04 -8.42 15.80
N LEU A 174 9.97 -7.52 15.48
CA LEU A 174 11.30 -7.47 16.10
C LEU A 174 11.37 -6.52 17.30
N ALA A 175 10.28 -5.80 17.61
CA ALA A 175 10.26 -4.72 18.60
C ALA A 175 10.78 -5.15 19.99
N GLU A 176 10.43 -6.35 20.43
CA GLU A 176 10.82 -6.88 21.75
C GLU A 176 12.03 -7.82 21.71
N SER A 177 12.25 -8.51 20.59
CA SER A 177 13.23 -9.59 20.49
C SER A 177 14.64 -9.11 20.17
N GLU A 178 14.79 -8.16 19.24
CA GLU A 178 16.09 -7.86 18.64
C GLU A 178 16.23 -6.37 18.30
N LYS A 179 16.66 -5.56 19.28
CA LYS A 179 16.79 -4.09 19.16
C LYS A 179 17.55 -3.63 17.90
N LYS A 180 18.64 -4.34 17.54
CA LYS A 180 19.45 -4.03 16.35
C LYS A 180 18.68 -4.25 15.05
N TYR A 181 17.97 -5.37 14.93
CA TYR A 181 17.19 -5.69 13.74
C TYR A 181 15.91 -4.86 13.66
N HIS A 182 15.24 -4.60 14.79
CA HIS A 182 14.13 -3.65 14.86
C HIS A 182 14.54 -2.27 14.33
N ARG A 183 15.67 -1.73 14.79
CA ARG A 183 16.18 -0.43 14.31
C ARG A 183 16.50 -0.44 12.82
N THR A 184 17.10 -1.52 12.32
CA THR A 184 17.42 -1.67 10.89
C THR A 184 16.16 -1.75 10.04
N ALA A 185 15.16 -2.51 10.49
CA ALA A 185 13.86 -2.59 9.85
C ALA A 185 13.15 -1.23 9.86
N ALA A 186 13.20 -0.49 10.97
CA ALA A 186 12.61 0.84 11.09
C ALA A 186 13.23 1.86 10.13
N PHE A 187 14.56 1.86 9.95
CA PHE A 187 15.20 2.71 8.94
C PHE A 187 14.87 2.29 7.52
N THR A 188 14.81 0.98 7.26
CA THR A 188 14.42 0.45 5.95
C THR A 188 12.98 0.86 5.61
N LEU A 189 12.08 0.74 6.59
CA LEU A 189 10.69 1.18 6.54
C LEU A 189 10.61 2.67 6.21
N PHE A 190 11.25 3.51 7.02
CA PHE A 190 11.22 4.96 6.82
C PHE A 190 11.77 5.36 5.45
N GLY A 191 12.94 4.86 5.07
CA GLY A 191 13.58 5.22 3.80
C GLY A 191 12.76 4.80 2.60
N SER A 192 12.30 3.54 2.55
CA SER A 192 11.47 3.06 1.44
C SER A 192 10.10 3.75 1.38
N TYR A 193 9.48 4.04 2.54
CA TYR A 193 8.21 4.75 2.62
C TYR A 193 8.34 6.22 2.19
N ALA A 194 9.34 6.95 2.68
CA ALA A 194 9.58 8.34 2.31
C ALA A 194 9.89 8.48 0.81
N LEU A 195 10.71 7.58 0.26
CA LEU A 195 10.95 7.51 -1.18
C LEU A 195 9.66 7.24 -1.95
N ALA A 196 8.77 6.38 -1.43
CA ALA A 196 7.50 6.08 -2.07
C ALA A 196 6.61 7.32 -2.14
N VAL A 197 6.57 8.12 -1.06
CA VAL A 197 5.84 9.39 -0.99
C VAL A 197 6.41 10.42 -1.98
N VAL A 198 7.73 10.59 -2.04
CA VAL A 198 8.38 11.57 -2.93
C VAL A 198 8.37 11.14 -4.40
N SER A 199 8.34 9.83 -4.67
CA SER A 199 8.30 9.30 -6.04
C SER A 199 6.99 9.59 -6.77
N PHE A 200 5.92 9.96 -6.06
CA PHE A 200 4.70 10.48 -6.67
C PHE A 200 4.95 11.89 -7.23
N LYS A 201 5.14 11.97 -8.55
CA LYS A 201 5.00 13.23 -9.27
C LYS A 201 3.51 13.52 -9.46
N PHE A 202 3.10 14.73 -9.09
CA PHE A 202 1.76 15.26 -9.37
C PHE A 202 1.51 15.39 -10.87
#